data_AF-A0A7V9MJ16-F1
#
_entry.id   AF-A0A7V9MJ16-F1
#
_cell.length_a   1.000
_cell.length_b   1.000
_cell.length_c   1.000
_cell.angle_alpha   90.00
_cell.angle_beta   90.00
_cell.angle_gamma   90.00
#
_symmetry.space_group_name_H-M   'P 1'
#
loop_
_entity.id
_entity.type
_entity.pdbx_description
1 polymer ?
#
loop_
_entity_poly.entity_id
_entity_poly.type
_entity_poly.pdbx_seq_one_letter_code
_entity_poly.pdbx_strand_id
1 'polypeptide(L)'
;RKAFHEARCALEASALAANGDGPPEVASYRDLGAFQLILSLQDDEALRLYCDSVLGPLEHANGKGLGGGELERSLEAFIEHNGQWESAARELFCHRHTLRYRIRRIEELTGRDLTCSRDRIEFWLALRGRELVR
;
A
#
# COMPACT_ATOMS: atom_id res chain seq x y z
N ARG A 1 -3.38 -3.02 26.44
CA ARG A 1 -3.72 -3.51 25.08
C ARG A 1 -4.84 -2.69 24.45
N LYS A 2 -6.06 -2.65 25.01
CA LYS A 2 -7.20 -1.90 24.43
C LYS A 2 -6.99 -0.37 24.35
N ALA A 3 -6.55 0.28 25.42
CA ALA A 3 -6.32 1.73 25.45
C ALA A 3 -5.19 2.22 24.52
N PHE A 4 -4.13 1.42 24.36
CA PHE A 4 -3.05 1.72 23.39
C PHE A 4 -3.55 1.58 21.95
N HIS A 5 -4.36 0.55 21.68
CA HIS A 5 -4.99 0.33 20.39
C HIS A 5 -6.00 1.45 20.05
N GLU A 6 -6.83 1.87 21.00
CA GLU A 6 -7.77 2.98 20.83
C GLU A 6 -7.04 4.31 20.55
N ALA A 7 -5.93 4.59 21.26
CA ALA A 7 -5.09 5.76 21.01
C ALA A 7 -4.40 5.71 19.63
N ARG A 8 -3.87 4.55 19.23
CA ARG A 8 -3.27 4.34 17.91
C ARG A 8 -4.31 4.53 16.80
N CYS A 9 -5.47 3.90 16.92
CA CYS A 9 -6.56 4.03 15.97
C CYS A 9 -7.03 5.49 15.82
N ALA A 10 -7.07 6.27 16.90
CA ALA A 10 -7.44 7.68 16.85
C ALA A 10 -6.40 8.56 16.12
N LEU A 11 -5.11 8.31 16.35
CA LEU A 11 -4.02 9.01 15.64
C LEU A 11 -4.04 8.69 14.14
N GLU A 12 -4.17 7.40 13.79
CA GLU A 12 -4.21 6.94 12.40
C GLU A 12 -5.46 7.44 11.67
N ALA A 13 -6.61 7.48 12.34
CA ALA A 13 -7.84 8.03 11.77
C ALA A 13 -7.67 9.50 11.36
N SER A 14 -6.99 10.29 12.20
CA SER A 14 -6.71 11.68 11.91
C SER A 14 -5.70 11.86 10.76
N ALA A 15 -4.72 10.96 10.63
CA ALA A 15 -3.71 11.02 9.57
C ALA A 15 -4.28 10.58 8.21
N LEU A 16 -5.09 9.52 8.19
CA LEU A 16 -5.64 8.92 6.96
C LEU A 16 -6.86 9.66 6.41
N ALA A 17 -7.63 10.36 7.26
CA ALA A 17 -8.76 11.17 6.82
C ALA A 17 -8.35 12.47 6.10
N ALA A 18 -7.06 12.78 6.01
CA ALA A 18 -6.52 13.94 5.30
C ALA A 18 -6.51 13.80 3.76
N ASN A 19 -7.08 12.73 3.21
CA ASN A 19 -7.14 12.50 1.76
C ASN A 19 -8.19 13.40 1.08
N GLY A 20 -7.81 14.65 0.79
CA GLY A 20 -8.42 15.47 -0.29
C GLY A 20 -8.97 16.84 0.12
N ASP A 21 -9.60 16.96 1.30
CA ASP A 21 -10.30 18.20 1.73
C ASP A 21 -9.69 18.86 3.00
N GLY A 22 -8.46 18.48 3.35
CA GLY A 22 -7.80 18.89 4.59
C GLY A 22 -8.14 17.95 5.77
N PRO A 23 -7.34 17.96 6.85
CA PRO A 23 -7.57 17.07 7.98
C PRO A 23 -8.91 17.45 8.65
N PRO A 24 -9.85 16.51 8.84
CA PRO A 24 -11.07 16.81 9.56
C PRO A 24 -10.74 17.22 10.99
N GLU A 25 -11.48 18.20 11.52
CA GLU A 25 -11.32 18.68 12.90
C GLU A 25 -11.54 17.54 13.93
N VAL A 26 -12.29 16.51 13.56
CA VAL A 26 -12.47 15.26 14.31
C VAL A 26 -12.58 14.08 13.33
N ALA A 27 -11.69 13.10 13.46
CA ALA A 27 -11.80 11.79 12.81
C ALA A 27 -12.23 10.73 13.81
N SER A 28 -13.19 9.86 13.44
CA SER A 28 -13.67 8.77 14.29
C SER A 28 -13.15 7.42 13.78
N TYR A 29 -13.21 6.41 14.65
CA TYR A 29 -12.90 5.03 14.26
C TYR A 29 -13.70 4.56 13.04
N ARG A 30 -14.91 5.09 12.81
CA ARG A 30 -15.77 4.71 11.68
C ARG A 30 -15.26 5.23 10.33
N ASP A 31 -14.44 6.28 10.35
CA ASP A 31 -13.94 6.95 9.14
C ASP A 31 -12.72 6.24 8.55
N LEU A 32 -12.14 5.29 9.29
CA LEU A 32 -10.97 4.49 8.89
C LEU A 32 -11.21 3.48 7.76
N GLY A 33 -12.46 3.18 7.40
CA GLY A 33 -12.77 2.20 6.35
C GLY A 33 -12.07 0.85 6.56
N ALA A 34 -11.37 0.35 5.53
CA ALA A 34 -10.66 -0.93 5.58
C ALA A 34 -9.53 -0.98 6.63
N PHE A 35 -8.98 0.17 7.05
CA PHE A 35 -7.98 0.21 8.11
C PHE A 35 -8.53 -0.23 9.47
N GLN A 36 -9.85 -0.15 9.70
CA GLN A 36 -10.45 -0.74 10.92
C GLN A 36 -10.17 -2.23 11.00
N LEU A 37 -10.27 -2.94 9.87
CA LEU A 37 -10.00 -4.38 9.82
C LEU A 37 -8.52 -4.64 10.12
N ILE A 38 -7.62 -3.89 9.48
CA ILE A 38 -6.18 -4.02 9.69
C ILE A 38 -5.80 -3.76 11.15
N LEU A 39 -6.29 -2.66 11.73
CA LEU A 39 -6.01 -2.29 13.11
C LEU A 39 -6.61 -3.30 14.10
N SER A 40 -7.75 -3.90 13.77
CA SER A 40 -8.44 -4.87 14.63
C SER A 40 -7.69 -6.20 14.83
N LEU A 41 -6.67 -6.51 14.01
CA LEU A 41 -5.90 -7.75 14.10
C LEU A 41 -5.21 -7.94 15.47
N GLN A 42 -4.98 -6.87 16.25
CA GLN A 42 -4.32 -6.90 17.58
C GLN A 42 -2.98 -7.66 17.63
N ASP A 43 -2.38 -7.91 16.47
CA ASP A 43 -1.18 -8.72 16.29
C ASP A 43 -0.31 -8.06 15.22
N ASP A 44 0.60 -7.22 15.67
CA ASP A 44 1.53 -6.50 14.80
C ASP A 44 2.55 -7.47 14.15
N GLU A 45 2.83 -8.63 14.77
CA GLU A 45 3.71 -9.65 14.20
C GLU A 45 3.04 -10.35 13.02
N ALA A 46 1.78 -10.76 13.17
CA ALA A 46 1.00 -11.32 12.07
C ALA A 46 0.87 -10.33 10.90
N LEU A 47 0.67 -9.04 11.19
CA LEU A 47 0.60 -8.00 10.16
C LEU A 47 1.95 -7.80 9.45
N ARG A 48 3.08 -7.81 10.17
CA ARG A 48 4.42 -7.78 9.58
C ARG A 48 4.67 -8.97 8.68
N LEU A 49 4.39 -10.19 9.16
CA LEU A 49 4.55 -11.42 8.38
C LEU A 49 3.71 -11.40 7.11
N TYR A 50 2.48 -10.88 7.18
CA TYR A 50 1.65 -10.67 6.00
C TYR A 50 2.30 -9.68 5.03
N CYS A 51 2.71 -8.49 5.50
CA CYS A 51 3.35 -7.48 4.66
C CYS A 51 4.61 -8.03 3.99
N ASP A 52 5.46 -8.74 4.74
CA ASP A 52 6.69 -9.36 4.24
C ASP A 52 6.38 -10.44 3.19
N SER A 53 5.34 -11.25 3.39
CA SER A 53 4.91 -12.24 2.40
C SER A 53 4.42 -11.62 1.09
N VAL A 54 3.91 -10.38 1.14
CA VAL A 54 3.35 -9.68 -0.03
C VAL A 54 4.38 -8.82 -0.73
N LEU A 55 5.13 -8.01 0.02
CA LEU A 55 6.04 -6.97 -0.47
C LEU A 55 7.50 -7.37 -0.39
N GLY A 56 7.85 -8.37 0.43
CA GLY A 56 9.22 -8.87 0.57
C GLY A 56 9.91 -9.17 -0.77
N PRO A 57 9.26 -9.79 -1.77
CA PRO A 57 9.90 -10.00 -3.08
C PRO A 57 10.36 -8.72 -3.78
N LEU A 58 9.71 -7.57 -3.51
CA LEU A 58 10.09 -6.26 -4.05
C LEU A 58 11.28 -5.66 -3.28
N GLU A 59 11.30 -5.81 -1.95
CA GLU A 59 12.37 -5.31 -1.09
C GLU A 59 13.71 -6.03 -1.37
N HIS A 60 13.64 -7.34 -1.62
CA HIS A 60 14.81 -8.15 -1.94
C HIS A 60 15.26 -8.04 -3.41
N ALA A 61 14.52 -7.29 -4.23
CA ALA A 61 14.89 -7.05 -5.63
C ALA A 61 16.12 -6.13 -5.71
N ASN A 62 17.30 -6.73 -5.58
CA ASN A 62 18.59 -6.08 -5.81
C ASN A 62 19.16 -6.57 -7.15
N GLY A 63 18.97 -5.79 -8.21
CA GLY A 63 19.54 -6.13 -9.53
C GLY A 63 19.18 -5.17 -10.67
N LYS A 64 20.19 -4.94 -11.54
CA LYS A 64 20.17 -4.23 -12.85
C LYS A 64 19.22 -3.02 -12.96
N GLY A 65 19.43 -2.00 -12.13
CA GLY A 65 19.05 -0.62 -12.46
C GLY A 65 17.74 -0.08 -11.89
N LEU A 66 16.92 -0.89 -11.19
CA LEU A 66 15.80 -0.39 -10.38
C LEU A 66 15.92 -0.92 -8.95
N GLY A 67 15.81 -0.03 -7.97
CA GLY A 67 15.75 -0.41 -6.55
C GLY A 67 14.33 -0.82 -6.16
N GLY A 68 14.19 -1.67 -5.14
CA GLY A 68 12.90 -2.11 -4.61
C GLY A 68 11.92 -0.97 -4.33
N GLY A 69 12.42 0.15 -3.79
CA GLY A 69 11.60 1.34 -3.54
C GLY A 69 11.01 1.99 -4.79
N GLU A 70 11.61 1.84 -5.97
CA GLU A 70 11.01 2.35 -7.21
C GLU A 70 9.88 1.45 -7.72
N LEU A 71 9.98 0.14 -7.54
CA LEU A 71 8.92 -0.80 -7.86
C LEU A 71 7.73 -0.59 -6.93
N GLU A 72 7.96 -0.43 -5.63
CA GLU A 72 6.89 -0.16 -4.66
C GLU A 72 6.14 1.14 -4.97
N ARG A 73 6.85 2.24 -5.26
CA ARG A 73 6.20 3.49 -5.70
C ARG A 73 5.38 3.30 -6.97
N SER A 74 5.87 2.48 -7.90
CA SER A 74 5.16 2.21 -9.15
C SER A 74 3.91 1.36 -8.93
N LEU A 75 3.98 0.40 -8.00
CA LEU A 75 2.85 -0.42 -7.55
C LEU A 75 1.77 0.46 -6.90
N GLU A 76 2.18 1.31 -5.96
CA GLU A 76 1.29 2.21 -5.23
C GLU A 76 0.54 3.14 -6.19
N ALA A 77 1.25 3.90 -7.03
CA ALA A 77 0.61 4.79 -8.02
C ALA A 77 -0.32 4.04 -8.98
N PHE A 78 0.06 2.82 -9.39
CA PHE A 78 -0.81 2.01 -10.26
C PHE A 78 -2.11 1.59 -9.56
N ILE A 79 -2.05 1.24 -8.27
CA ILE A 79 -3.24 0.88 -7.48
C ILE A 79 -4.10 2.10 -7.20
N GLU A 80 -3.52 3.23 -6.76
CA GLU A 80 -4.24 4.47 -6.45
C GLU A 80 -4.97 5.03 -7.68
N HIS A 81 -4.43 4.83 -8.87
CA HIS A 81 -5.09 5.13 -10.13
C HIS A 81 -5.94 3.99 -10.71
N ASN A 82 -6.35 3.01 -9.90
CA ASN A 82 -7.23 1.91 -10.29
C ASN A 82 -6.74 1.11 -11.52
N GLY A 83 -5.43 0.99 -11.68
CA GLY A 83 -4.78 0.32 -12.81
C GLY A 83 -4.76 1.14 -14.11
N GLN A 84 -5.09 2.43 -14.07
CA GLN A 84 -5.02 3.32 -15.22
C GLN A 84 -3.58 3.71 -15.52
N TRP A 85 -3.02 3.08 -16.55
CA TRP A 85 -1.64 3.29 -16.98
C TRP A 85 -1.25 4.75 -17.21
N GLU A 86 -2.06 5.51 -17.94
CA GLU A 86 -1.77 6.90 -18.28
C GLU A 86 -1.76 7.81 -17.05
N SER A 87 -2.71 7.60 -16.13
CA SER A 87 -2.82 8.40 -14.90
C SER A 87 -1.66 8.12 -13.95
N ALA A 88 -1.37 6.85 -13.69
CA ALA A 88 -0.25 6.43 -12.84
C ALA A 88 1.11 6.83 -13.43
N ALA A 89 1.31 6.70 -14.74
CA ALA A 89 2.56 7.10 -15.38
C ALA A 89 2.77 8.62 -15.29
N ARG A 90 1.69 9.40 -15.39
CA ARG A 90 1.73 10.87 -15.23
C ARG A 90 2.11 11.27 -13.81
N GLU A 91 1.54 10.63 -12.80
CA GLU A 91 1.90 10.86 -11.38
C GLU A 91 3.38 10.60 -11.12
N LEU A 92 3.91 9.52 -11.69
CA LEU A 92 5.31 9.13 -11.54
C LEU A 92 6.27 9.89 -12.47
N PHE A 93 5.78 10.84 -13.27
CA PHE A 93 6.54 11.56 -14.29
C PHE A 93 7.34 10.63 -15.23
N CYS A 94 6.77 9.48 -15.58
CA CYS A 94 7.43 8.50 -16.46
C CYS A 94 6.56 8.16 -17.67
N HIS A 95 7.16 7.52 -18.67
CA HIS A 95 6.41 7.07 -19.83
C HIS A 95 5.58 5.82 -19.48
N ARG A 96 4.39 5.67 -20.08
CA ARG A 96 3.52 4.48 -19.89
C ARG A 96 4.24 3.16 -20.13
N HIS A 97 5.17 3.11 -21.09
CA HIS A 97 5.98 1.91 -21.35
C HIS A 97 6.91 1.58 -20.19
N THR A 98 7.50 2.59 -19.55
CA THR A 98 8.34 2.42 -18.36
C THR A 98 7.52 1.87 -17.20
N LEU A 99 6.34 2.44 -16.94
CA LEU A 99 5.45 1.92 -15.90
C LEU A 99 5.04 0.47 -16.19
N ARG A 100 4.68 0.15 -17.44
CA ARG A 100 4.33 -1.23 -17.84
C ARG A 100 5.47 -2.21 -17.59
N TYR A 101 6.70 -1.82 -17.88
CA TYR A 101 7.87 -2.62 -17.59
C TYR A 101 8.01 -2.89 -16.07
N ARG A 102 7.84 -1.86 -15.24
CA ARG A 102 7.91 -1.99 -13.77
C ARG A 102 6.80 -2.88 -13.22
N ILE A 103 5.56 -2.72 -13.70
CA ILE A 103 4.43 -3.56 -13.29
C ILE A 103 4.66 -5.02 -13.66
N ARG A 104 5.10 -5.31 -14.89
CA ARG A 104 5.48 -6.68 -15.27
C ARG A 104 6.57 -7.25 -14.38
N ARG A 105 7.56 -6.43 -14.01
CA ARG A 105 8.61 -6.86 -13.11
C ARG A 105 8.08 -7.19 -11.71
N ILE A 106 7.10 -6.45 -11.20
CA ILE A 106 6.43 -6.75 -9.93
C ILE A 106 5.67 -8.07 -10.03
N GLU A 107 4.92 -8.30 -11.11
CA GLU A 107 4.20 -9.55 -11.37
C GLU A 107 5.16 -10.75 -11.43
N GLU A 108 6.30 -10.61 -12.12
CA GLU A 108 7.36 -11.63 -12.17
C GLU A 108 7.96 -11.95 -10.79
N LEU A 109 8.21 -10.93 -9.97
CA LEU A 109 8.84 -11.10 -8.65
C LEU A 109 7.88 -11.72 -7.64
N THR A 110 6.59 -11.42 -7.75
CA THR A 110 5.58 -11.77 -6.73
C THR A 110 4.69 -12.93 -7.14
N GLY A 111 4.65 -13.28 -8.42
CA GLY A 111 3.72 -14.28 -8.98
C GLY A 111 2.26 -13.83 -8.98
N ARG A 112 1.98 -12.54 -8.77
CA ARG A 112 0.63 -11.96 -8.76
C ARG A 112 0.31 -11.27 -10.09
N ASP A 113 -0.97 -11.09 -10.38
CA ASP A 113 -1.50 -10.45 -11.59
C ASP A 113 -2.17 -9.11 -11.23
N LEU A 114 -1.59 -7.98 -11.64
CA LEU A 114 -2.11 -6.65 -11.31
C LEU A 114 -3.32 -6.25 -12.17
N THR A 115 -3.71 -7.09 -13.12
CA THR A 115 -5.03 -6.98 -13.78
C THR A 115 -6.14 -7.57 -12.90
N CYS A 116 -5.82 -8.52 -12.02
CA CYS A 116 -6.74 -9.12 -11.05
C CYS A 116 -7.07 -8.14 -9.90
N SER A 117 -8.35 -7.93 -9.61
CA SER A 117 -8.78 -7.06 -8.51
C SER A 117 -8.39 -7.60 -7.13
N ARG A 118 -8.40 -8.92 -6.95
CA ARG A 118 -8.00 -9.56 -5.70
C ARG A 118 -6.53 -9.24 -5.38
N ASP A 119 -5.65 -9.42 -6.35
CA ASP A 119 -4.21 -9.20 -6.14
C ASP A 119 -3.90 -7.73 -5.91
N ARG A 120 -4.61 -6.81 -6.58
CA ARG A 120 -4.52 -5.37 -6.27
C ARG A 120 -4.94 -5.06 -4.83
N ILE A 121 -5.99 -5.69 -4.31
CA ILE A 121 -6.43 -5.52 -2.92
C ILE A 121 -5.39 -6.06 -1.95
N GLU A 122 -4.82 -7.24 -2.20
CA GLU A 122 -3.75 -7.81 -1.36
C GLU A 122 -2.53 -6.87 -1.28
N PHE A 123 -2.10 -6.32 -2.42
CA PHE A 123 -1.03 -5.33 -2.44
C PHE A 123 -1.39 -4.04 -1.71
N TRP A 124 -2.60 -3.52 -1.92
CA TRP A 124 -3.08 -2.33 -1.22
C TRP A 124 -3.07 -2.53 0.29
N LEU A 125 -3.60 -3.67 0.77
CA LEU A 125 -3.62 -4.01 2.19
C LEU A 125 -2.20 -4.13 2.76
N ALA A 126 -1.26 -4.74 2.03
CA ALA A 126 0.11 -4.85 2.51
C ALA A 126 0.85 -3.51 2.54
N LEU A 127 0.65 -2.65 1.54
CA LEU A 127 1.24 -1.30 1.51
C LEU A 127 0.78 -0.49 2.73
N ARG A 128 -0.54 -0.48 2.98
CA ARG A 128 -1.17 0.21 4.11
C ARG A 128 -0.84 -0.45 5.45
N GLY A 129 -0.80 -1.77 5.51
CA GLY A 129 -0.40 -2.53 6.69
C GLY A 129 1.04 -2.20 7.12
N ARG A 130 1.94 -2.01 6.15
CA ARG A 130 3.33 -1.65 6.41
C ARG A 130 3.50 -0.25 7.00
N GLU A 131 2.63 0.69 6.66
CA GLU A 131 2.60 2.03 7.29
C GLU A 131 2.29 1.94 8.80
N LEU A 132 1.50 0.94 9.22
CA LEU A 132 1.05 0.77 10.61
C LEU A 132 2.02 0.00 11.51
N VAL A 133 2.97 -0.75 10.94
CA VAL A 133 3.92 -1.59 11.70
C VAL A 133 5.37 -1.09 11.65
N ARG A 134 5.59 0.02 10.94
CA ARG A 134 6.86 0.75 10.88
C ARG A 134 7.17 1.51 12.16
#